data_AF-A0A1E4FQ76-F1
#
_entry.id   AF-A0A1E4FQ76-F1
#
_cell.length_a   1.000
_cell.length_b   1.000
_cell.length_c   1.000
_cell.angle_alpha   90.00
_cell.angle_beta   90.00
_cell.angle_gamma   90.00
#
_symmetry.space_group_name_H-M   'P 1'
#
loop_
_entity.id
_entity.type
_entity.pdbx_description
1 polymer ?
#
loop_
_entity_poly.entity_id
_entity_poly.type
_entity_poly.pdbx_seq_one_letter_code
_entity_poly.pdbx_strand_id
1 'polypeptide(L)' 'MVHPSEVEAEARRRKAALGLDEWRLREYVSGNPVPVRIRQLCEQIDLAALALSRMSKIPGDFRDDLYWPRCW' A
#
# COMPACT_ATOMS: atom_id res chain seq x y z
N MET A 1 9.08 7.08 -18.84
CA MET A 1 9.48 7.68 -17.55
C MET A 1 8.35 7.39 -16.60
N VAL A 2 8.61 6.73 -15.47
CA VAL A 2 7.54 6.40 -14.52
C VAL A 2 7.05 7.68 -13.86
N HIS A 3 5.74 7.87 -13.82
CA HIS A 3 5.13 9.04 -13.21
C HIS A 3 4.73 8.74 -11.75
N PRO A 4 4.75 9.73 -10.82
CA PRO A 4 4.27 9.53 -9.44
C PRO A 4 2.85 8.96 -9.35
N SER A 5 1.99 9.27 -10.33
CA SER A 5 0.64 8.72 -10.43
C SER A 5 0.61 7.19 -10.65
N GLU A 6 1.65 6.63 -11.28
CA GLU A 6 1.79 5.17 -11.43
C GLU A 6 2.19 4.52 -10.10
N VAL A 7 3.01 5.19 -9.30
CA VAL A 7 3.37 4.75 -7.94
C VAL A 7 2.15 4.78 -7.03
N GLU A 8 1.34 5.84 -7.09
CA GLU A 8 0.08 5.94 -6.36
C GLU A 8 -0.94 4.86 -6.77
N ALA A 9 -1.01 4.56 -8.07
CA ALA A 9 -1.88 3.50 -8.57
C ALA A 9 -1.44 2.12 -8.05
N GLU A 10 -0.14 1.86 -8.00
CA GLU A 10 0.41 0.62 -7.48
C GLU A 10 0.23 0.50 -5.96
N ALA A 11 0.42 1.59 -5.21
CA ALA A 11 0.13 1.65 -3.78
C ALA A 11 -1.35 1.32 -3.50
N ARG A 12 -2.27 1.88 -4.29
CA ARG A 12 -3.70 1.58 -4.20
C ARG A 12 -3.99 0.11 -4.49
N ARG A 13 -3.37 -0.46 -5.53
CA ARG A 13 -3.52 -1.87 -5.90
C ARG A 13 -3.06 -2.80 -4.75
N ARG A 14 -1.92 -2.53 -4.15
CA ARG A 14 -1.39 -3.33 -3.03
C ARG A 14 -2.27 -3.23 -1.78
N LYS A 15 -2.79 -2.05 -1.44
CA LYS A 15 -3.76 -1.89 -0.35
C LYS A 15 -5.08 -2.63 -0.62
N ALA A 16 -5.55 -2.66 -1.87
CA ALA A 16 -6.71 -3.44 -2.24
C ALA A 16 -6.47 -4.96 -2.07
N ALA A 17 -5.26 -5.44 -2.40
CA ALA A 17 -4.88 -6.85 -2.21
C ALA A 17 -4.83 -7.28 -0.73
N LEU A 18 -4.70 -6.35 0.21
CA LEU A 18 -4.79 -6.62 1.66
C LEU A 18 -6.24 -6.81 2.16
N GLY A 19 -7.24 -6.69 1.29
CA GLY A 19 -8.65 -6.79 1.67
C GLY A 19 -9.08 -5.67 2.61
N LEU A 20 -8.45 -4.48 2.51
CA LEU A 20 -8.72 -3.37 3.44
C LEU A 20 -10.22 -3.02 3.50
N ASP A 21 -10.92 -3.08 2.36
CA ASP A 21 -12.35 -2.81 2.29
C ASP A 21 -13.18 -3.90 2.98
N GLU A 22 -12.76 -5.16 2.89
CA GLU A 22 -13.39 -6.29 3.59
C GLU A 22 -13.18 -6.17 5.11
N TRP A 23 -11.97 -5.78 5.53
CA TRP A 23 -11.67 -5.51 6.94
C TRP A 23 -12.48 -4.34 7.50
N ARG A 24 -12.64 -3.27 6.73
CA ARG A 24 -13.47 -2.12 7.10
C ARG A 24 -14.95 -2.48 7.18
N LEU A 25 -15.44 -3.29 6.25
CA LEU A 25 -16.81 -3.82 6.29
C LEU A 25 -17.01 -4.69 7.55
N ARG A 26 -16.04 -5.54 7.87
CA ARG A 26 -16.08 -6.35 9.09
C ARG A 26 -16.07 -5.50 10.35
N GLU A 27 -15.26 -4.44 10.39
CA GLU A 27 -15.24 -3.48 11.50
C GLU A 27 -16.59 -2.78 11.65
N TYR A 28 -17.19 -2.34 10.54
CA TYR A 28 -18.50 -1.72 10.54
C TYR A 28 -19.62 -2.66 11.04
N VAL A 29 -19.62 -3.92 10.59
CA VAL A 29 -20.66 -4.90 10.94
C VAL A 29 -20.47 -5.48 12.34
N SER A 30 -19.22 -5.77 12.75
CA SER A 30 -18.94 -6.51 13.98
C SER A 30 -18.43 -5.65 15.13
N GLY A 31 -18.10 -4.38 14.89
CA GLY A 31 -17.47 -3.49 15.85
C GLY A 31 -16.01 -3.86 16.20
N ASN A 32 -15.47 -4.94 15.63
CA ASN A 32 -14.10 -5.35 15.88
C ASN A 32 -13.14 -4.55 14.99
N PRO A 33 -12.11 -3.92 15.56
CA PRO A 33 -11.20 -3.09 14.79
C PRO A 33 -10.45 -3.90 13.74
N VAL A 34 -10.09 -3.23 12.63
CA VAL A 34 -9.16 -3.79 11.64
C VAL A 34 -7.89 -4.28 12.36
N PRO A 35 -7.38 -5.49 12.05
CA PRO A 35 -6.17 -6.00 12.67
C PRO A 35 -5.03 -4.98 12.53
N VAL A 36 -4.35 -4.71 13.64
CA VAL A 36 -3.25 -3.72 13.71
C VAL A 36 -2.22 -3.96 12.60
N ARG A 37 -1.93 -5.22 12.30
CA ARG A 37 -1.01 -5.62 11.23
C ARG A 37 -1.43 -5.11 9.84
N ILE A 38 -2.73 -5.17 9.50
CA ILE A 38 -3.25 -4.68 8.22
C ILE A 38 -3.13 -3.15 8.15
N ARG A 39 -3.46 -2.46 9.25
CA ARG A 39 -3.31 -1.00 9.34
C ARG A 39 -1.85 -0.58 9.15
N GLN A 40 -0.93 -1.23 9.86
CA GLN A 40 0.51 -1.00 9.74
C GLN A 40 1.04 -1.26 8.33
N LEU A 41 0.59 -2.34 7.67
CA LEU A 41 0.98 -2.62 6.28
C LEU A 41 0.47 -1.53 5.33
N CYS A 42 -0.75 -1.04 5.49
CA CYS A 42 -1.25 0.08 4.69
C CYS A 42 -0.41 1.36 4.88
N GLU A 43 -0.06 1.70 6.13
CA GLU A 43 0.82 2.83 6.42
C GLU A 43 2.20 2.67 5.79
N GLN A 44 2.79 1.47 5.85
CA GLN A 44 4.07 1.17 5.21
C GLN A 44 4.00 1.30 3.68
N ILE A 45 2.90 0.87 3.06
CA ILE A 45 2.67 1.05 1.62
C ILE A 45 2.62 2.54 1.26
N ASP A 46 1.94 3.36 2.07
CA ASP A 46 1.83 4.80 1.82
C ASP A 46 3.18 5.52 1.99
N LEU A 47 3.98 5.11 2.98
CA LEU A 47 5.36 5.61 3.16
C LEU A 47 6.28 5.21 2.00
N ALA A 48 6.19 3.96 1.53
CA ALA A 48 6.96 3.49 0.38
C ALA A 48 6.60 4.27 -0.89
N ALA A 49 5.31 4.48 -1.13
CA ALA A 49 4.82 5.27 -2.26
C ALA A 49 5.33 6.73 -2.20
N LEU A 50 5.28 7.35 -1.02
CA LEU A 50 5.80 8.71 -0.82
C LEU A 50 7.30 8.80 -1.08
N ALA A 51 8.08 7.80 -0.64
CA ALA A 51 9.52 7.76 -0.85
C ALA A 51 9.86 7.61 -2.34
N LEU A 52 9.21 6.68 -3.03
CA LEU A 52 9.36 6.46 -4.47
C LEU A 52 9.00 7.70 -5.28
N SER A 53 7.87 8.35 -4.98
CA SER A 53 7.40 9.56 -5.68
C SER A 53 8.30 10.78 -5.48
N ARG A 54 9.16 10.79 -4.45
CA ARG A 54 10.13 11.86 -4.18
C ARG A 54 11.51 11.63 -4.80
N MET A 55 11.74 10.47 -5.42
CA MET A 55 13.00 10.20 -6.11
C MET A 55 13.13 11.08 -7.36
N SER A 56 14.33 11.61 -7.60
CA SER A 56 14.62 12.41 -8.82
C SER A 56 14.36 11.62 -10.10
N LYS A 57 14.50 10.28 -10.03
CA LYS A 57 14.12 9.33 -11.08
C LYS A 57 13.51 8.10 -10.41
N ILE A 58 12.24 7.85 -10.69
CA ILE A 58 11.54 6.65 -10.21
C ILE A 58 12.11 5.43 -10.95
N PRO A 59 12.46 4.34 -10.23
CA PRO A 59 12.92 3.09 -10.85
C PRO A 59 11.89 2.51 -11.82
N GLY A 60 12.34 1.93 -12.95
CA GLY A 60 11.43 1.31 -13.92
C GLY A 60 10.79 0.02 -13.40
N ASP A 61 11.45 -0.61 -12.44
CA ASP A 61 11.11 -1.80 -11.69
C ASP A 61 10.48 -1.48 -10.33
N PHE A 62 9.96 -0.26 -10.13
CA PHE A 62 9.36 0.16 -8.85
C PHE A 62 8.25 -0.77 -8.35
N ARG A 63 7.68 -1.63 -9.20
CA ARG A 63 6.65 -2.61 -8.84
C ARG A 63 7.23 -3.86 -8.16
N ASP A 64 8.54 -4.02 -8.09
CA ASP A 64 9.17 -5.15 -7.41
C ASP A 64 9.02 -5.04 -5.89
N ASP A 65 8.80 -6.17 -5.22
CA ASP A 65 8.59 -6.27 -3.76
C ASP A 65 9.83 -5.86 -2.94
N LEU A 66 10.94 -5.53 -3.60
CA LEU A 66 12.08 -4.84 -2.99
C LEU A 66 11.69 -3.47 -2.42
N TYR A 67 10.80 -2.74 -3.09
CA TYR A 67 10.42 -1.37 -2.73
C TYR A 67 9.19 -1.29 -1.81
N TRP A 68 8.49 -2.40 -1.59
CA TRP A 68 7.23 -2.45 -0.87
C TRP A 68 7.32 -3.35 0.37
N PRO A 69 6.50 -3.10 1.40
CA PRO A 69 6.45 -3.97 2.56
C PRO A 69 5.97 -5.37 2.18
N ARG A 70 6.69 -6.39 2.67
CA ARG A 70 6.36 -7.79 2.42
C ARG A 70 5.19 -8.24 3.29
N CYS A 71 4.17 -8.78 2.66
CA CYS A 71 3.03 -9.40 3.31
C CYS A 71 3.35 -10.89 3.54
N TRP A 72 3.87 -11.26 4.71
CA TRP A 72 4.11 -12.68 5.08
C TRP A 72 2.95 -13.25 5.88
#